data_AF-A0A9N8K7I5-F1
#
_entry.id   AF-A0A9N8K7I5-F1
#
_cell.length_a   1.000
_cell.length_b   1.000
_cell.length_c   1.000
_cell.angle_alpha   90.00
_cell.angle_beta   90.00
_cell.angle_gamma   90.00
#
_symmetry.space_group_name_H-M   'P 1'
#
loop_
_entity.id
_entity.type
_entity.pdbx_description
1 polymer ?
#
loop_
_entity_poly.entity_id
_entity_poly.type
_entity_poly.pdbx_seq_one_letter_code
_entity_poly.pdbx_strand_id
1 'polypeptide(L)'
;DWERTSHTTSLSIRSRDGPNMSVLEALDIAIKTASTLDKYPARQHAQRVAQALDVDQGLIYLPGEQTINWPDSNQPRAFRQLRYFLYLSGCQEPDCFVTYDIATDRLVLWLAPIDPRKVVWTGRGSTVREALDKYDIDEARFTPSLDHYLKKWVARHAGSVYLLHPNNALAESLPHRINSKSLRPAMDECRVIKDSHEISLVRKANHISALAHEKVLRKLRSFKNEAQIEAEILDVCTAHGAKHQAYSIIAGSGPNAAILHYVKNDEDFGDRQLMCLDAGAEWQGYAADVTRTFPLSGKWPSKEAKQIYDLVQHMQTKCMDMLGPGKRFVDAQYLAHLVAIEGLLDLGIFHNGSKREIYEAGTSVAFFPHGLGHHMGLEVHDVSTVLTKSTATDVHDKVAPEITQHLPDIDNNTELRSLSTNIVPAMWSSALSETSAPGLRPGNVVTCEPGIYFNREALETVFLPSPVHSEYINKTVLERFMPVGGVRIEDDLLITKDGWENLTTAAKGEAALRMIRGEV
;
A
#
# COMPACT_ATOMS: atom_id res chain seq x y z
N ASP A 1 5.37 47.73 -20.52
CA ASP A 1 4.62 47.73 -19.26
C ASP A 1 4.73 46.40 -18.56
N TRP A 2 5.58 46.36 -17.54
CA TRP A 2 5.74 45.27 -16.58
C TRP A 2 4.86 45.60 -15.38
N GLU A 3 3.70 44.98 -15.23
CA GLU A 3 2.95 45.07 -13.98
C GLU A 3 3.52 44.06 -12.98
N ARG A 4 4.17 44.60 -11.95
CA ARG A 4 4.42 43.92 -10.68
C ARG A 4 3.07 43.53 -10.10
N THR A 5 2.72 42.25 -10.14
CA THR A 5 1.76 41.71 -9.19
C THR A 5 2.37 41.81 -7.79
N SER A 6 1.78 42.63 -6.93
CA SER A 6 2.10 42.66 -5.51
C SER A 6 1.58 41.38 -4.87
N HIS A 7 2.50 40.56 -4.35
CA HIS A 7 2.18 39.28 -3.72
C HIS A 7 2.00 39.50 -2.22
N THR A 8 0.76 39.48 -1.74
CA THR A 8 0.46 39.60 -0.31
C THR A 8 -0.14 38.31 0.23
N THR A 9 0.54 37.70 1.20
CA THR A 9 -0.03 36.66 2.07
C THR A 9 -1.02 37.33 3.02
N SER A 10 -2.24 36.81 3.13
CA SER A 10 -3.22 37.30 4.10
C SER A 10 -3.38 36.29 5.23
N LEU A 11 -3.09 36.73 6.46
CA LEU A 11 -3.43 36.03 7.69
C LEU A 11 -4.73 36.65 8.23
N SER A 12 -5.78 35.85 8.38
CA SER A 12 -6.98 36.28 9.11
C SER A 12 -7.10 35.50 10.41
N ILE A 13 -7.05 36.23 11.52
CA ILE A 13 -7.33 35.72 12.86
C ILE A 13 -8.73 36.21 13.21
N ARG A 14 -9.65 35.30 13.51
CA ARG A 14 -10.98 35.64 14.01
C ARG A 14 -11.10 35.11 15.43
N SER A 15 -11.46 35.98 16.38
CA SER A 15 -11.91 35.53 17.69
C SER A 15 -13.41 35.25 17.63
N ARG A 16 -13.84 34.13 18.22
CA ARG A 16 -15.24 33.88 18.51
C ARG A 16 -15.47 34.17 19.99
N ASP A 17 -16.46 35.01 20.31
CA ASP A 17 -16.82 35.31 21.70
C ASP A 17 -18.01 34.45 22.11
N GLY A 18 -17.84 33.66 23.17
CA GLY A 18 -18.88 32.86 23.79
C GLY A 18 -18.61 32.68 25.29
N PRO A 19 -19.65 32.70 26.15
CA PRO A 19 -19.45 32.45 27.57
C PRO A 19 -18.94 31.01 27.78
N ASN A 20 -17.78 30.86 28.42
CA ASN A 20 -17.05 29.62 28.74
C ASN A 20 -16.14 29.00 27.66
N MET A 21 -15.73 29.73 26.61
CA MET A 21 -14.68 29.23 25.71
C MET A 21 -13.27 29.49 26.25
N SER A 22 -12.38 28.51 26.14
CA SER A 22 -10.96 28.69 26.44
C SER A 22 -10.26 29.52 25.35
N VAL A 23 -9.14 30.17 25.68
CA VAL A 23 -8.37 31.03 24.76
C VAL A 23 -7.94 30.29 23.48
N LEU A 24 -7.73 28.97 23.57
CA LEU A 24 -7.35 28.13 22.43
C LEU A 24 -8.56 27.76 21.54
N GLU A 25 -9.76 27.65 22.10
CA GLU A 25 -10.99 27.35 21.35
C GLU A 25 -11.56 28.60 20.66
N ALA A 26 -11.11 29.79 21.06
CA ALA A 26 -11.59 31.07 20.53
C ALA A 26 -10.91 31.52 19.23
N LEU A 27 -9.83 30.86 18.81
CA LEU A 27 -9.00 31.32 17.68
C LEU A 27 -9.20 30.47 16.43
N ASP A 28 -9.87 31.03 15.43
CA ASP A 28 -9.83 30.52 14.06
C ASP A 28 -8.69 31.21 13.30
N ILE A 29 -7.70 30.43 12.86
CA ILE A 29 -6.61 30.91 12.00
C ILE A 29 -6.81 30.36 10.59
N ALA A 30 -6.99 31.26 9.62
CA ALA A 30 -7.02 30.90 8.20
C ALA A 30 -5.87 31.61 7.46
N ILE A 31 -5.10 30.84 6.70
CA ILE A 31 -3.99 31.31 5.87
C ILE A 31 -4.37 31.11 4.41
N LYS A 32 -4.33 32.18 3.62
CA LYS A 32 -4.43 32.12 2.15
C LYS A 32 -3.13 32.61 1.54
N THR A 33 -2.49 31.76 0.74
CA THR A 33 -1.25 32.05 0.02
C THR A 33 -1.56 32.36 -1.46
N ALA A 34 -0.74 33.22 -2.07
CA ALA A 34 -0.87 33.62 -3.48
C ALA A 34 0.00 32.78 -4.45
N SER A 35 0.81 31.85 -3.95
CA SER A 35 1.59 30.90 -4.76
C SER A 35 1.01 29.49 -4.63
N THR A 36 0.70 28.87 -5.78
CA THR A 36 -0.10 27.65 -5.93
C THR A 36 0.71 26.37 -6.13
N LEU A 37 1.97 26.33 -5.68
CA LEU A 37 2.74 25.09 -5.64
C LEU A 37 3.05 24.80 -4.18
N ASP A 38 2.23 23.94 -3.58
CA ASP A 38 2.62 23.25 -2.36
C ASP A 38 3.89 22.47 -2.70
N LYS A 39 5.03 22.92 -2.16
CA LYS A 39 6.29 22.21 -2.32
C LYS A 39 6.16 20.81 -1.73
N TYR A 40 6.90 19.85 -2.28
CA TYR A 40 7.05 18.56 -1.60
C TYR A 40 7.64 18.80 -0.19
N PRO A 41 7.07 18.23 0.88
CA PRO A 41 7.44 18.51 2.27
C PRO A 41 8.74 17.79 2.71
N ALA A 42 9.80 17.93 1.91
CA ALA A 42 11.07 17.21 2.06
C ALA A 42 11.71 17.46 3.44
N ARG A 43 11.73 18.72 3.90
CA ARG A 43 12.24 19.08 5.24
C ARG A 43 11.49 18.39 6.36
N GLN A 44 10.16 18.41 6.33
CA GLN A 44 9.34 17.77 7.35
C GLN A 44 9.64 16.27 7.43
N HIS A 45 9.73 15.59 6.27
CA HIS A 45 10.11 14.18 6.21
C HIS A 45 11.52 13.93 6.78
N ALA A 46 12.50 14.77 6.43
CA ALA A 46 13.87 14.65 6.94
C ALA A 46 13.96 14.84 8.46
N GLN A 47 13.24 15.83 9.00
CA GLN A 47 13.15 16.08 10.44
C GLN A 47 12.50 14.91 11.19
N ARG A 48 11.41 14.34 10.66
CA ARG A 48 10.76 13.14 11.22
C ARG A 48 11.73 11.96 11.28
N VAL A 49 12.49 11.73 10.20
CA VAL A 49 13.48 10.63 10.15
C VAL A 49 14.61 10.86 11.15
N ALA A 50 15.11 12.08 11.30
CA ALA A 50 16.14 12.38 12.29
C ALA A 50 15.64 12.23 13.74
N GLN A 51 14.39 12.61 14.01
CA GLN A 51 13.75 12.34 15.30
C GLN A 51 13.64 10.83 15.57
N ALA A 52 13.22 10.04 14.57
CA ALA A 52 13.13 8.59 14.70
C ALA A 52 14.51 7.89 14.80
N LEU A 53 15.56 8.48 14.25
CA LEU A 53 16.94 8.04 14.44
C LEU A 53 17.43 8.24 15.87
N ASP A 54 16.84 9.17 16.62
CA ASP A 54 17.17 9.51 18.01
C ASP A 54 18.65 9.88 18.22
N VAL A 55 19.13 10.85 17.41
CA VAL A 55 20.51 11.35 17.46
C VAL A 55 20.59 12.87 17.29
N ASP A 56 21.54 13.50 17.98
CA ASP A 56 21.73 14.97 17.92
C ASP A 56 22.58 15.42 16.72
N GLN A 57 23.36 14.50 16.12
CA GLN A 57 24.29 14.82 15.03
C GLN A 57 24.45 13.66 14.06
N GLY A 58 24.69 13.99 12.80
CA GLY A 58 24.87 13.01 11.74
C GLY A 58 24.57 13.59 10.37
N LEU A 59 24.98 12.87 9.34
CA LEU A 59 24.62 13.17 7.96
C LEU A 59 23.85 11.99 7.39
N ILE A 60 22.56 12.17 7.11
CA ILE A 60 21.84 11.21 6.26
C ILE A 60 22.34 11.41 4.84
N TYR A 61 22.70 10.33 4.16
CA TYR A 61 23.10 10.33 2.75
C TYR A 61 22.31 9.24 2.02
N LEU A 62 21.51 9.64 1.02
CA LEU A 62 20.74 8.72 0.19
C LEU A 62 21.03 8.96 -1.30
N PRO A 63 21.52 7.94 -2.03
CA PRO A 63 21.49 7.97 -3.48
C PRO A 63 20.05 7.74 -3.98
N GLY A 64 19.67 8.44 -5.05
CA GLY A 64 18.53 8.09 -5.88
C GLY A 64 18.89 7.00 -6.89
N GLU A 65 17.88 6.53 -7.63
CA GLU A 65 18.04 5.57 -8.71
C GLU A 65 18.95 6.14 -9.81
N GLN A 66 19.84 5.29 -10.32
CA GLN A 66 20.80 5.68 -11.34
C GLN A 66 20.26 5.36 -12.73
N THR A 67 20.72 6.08 -13.75
CA THR A 67 20.43 5.72 -15.13
C THR A 67 21.12 4.41 -15.47
N ILE A 68 20.33 3.36 -15.70
CA ILE A 68 20.81 2.02 -16.05
C ILE A 68 20.25 1.63 -17.42
N ASN A 69 21.10 1.11 -18.29
CA ASN A 69 20.68 0.55 -19.57
C ASN A 69 20.38 -0.95 -19.47
N TRP A 70 19.64 -1.48 -20.44
CA TRP A 70 19.57 -2.92 -20.63
C TRP A 70 20.97 -3.49 -20.94
N PRO A 71 21.30 -4.72 -20.48
CA PRO A 71 22.57 -5.35 -20.82
C PRO A 71 22.78 -5.37 -22.34
N ASP A 72 24.00 -5.07 -22.77
CA ASP A 72 24.41 -5.03 -24.18
C ASP A 72 23.57 -4.09 -25.07
N SER A 73 22.90 -3.09 -24.48
CA SER A 73 22.05 -2.12 -25.18
C SER A 73 22.32 -0.69 -24.71
N ASN A 74 22.10 0.28 -25.60
CA ASN A 74 22.10 1.71 -25.26
C ASN A 74 20.71 2.22 -24.86
N GLN A 75 19.71 1.34 -24.78
CA GLN A 75 18.36 1.66 -24.34
C GLN A 75 18.30 1.75 -22.80
N PRO A 76 17.87 2.88 -22.23
CA PRO A 76 17.65 2.98 -20.78
C PRO A 76 16.52 2.05 -20.35
N ARG A 77 16.65 1.47 -19.15
CA ARG A 77 15.54 0.77 -18.49
C ARG A 77 14.46 1.78 -18.13
N ALA A 78 13.23 1.29 -17.97
CA ALA A 78 12.15 2.10 -17.42
C ALA A 78 12.57 2.64 -16.05
N PHE A 79 12.51 3.96 -15.88
CA PHE A 79 12.93 4.61 -14.65
C PHE A 79 11.81 4.55 -13.61
N ARG A 80 12.15 4.12 -12.39
CA ARG A 80 11.31 4.19 -11.20
C ARG A 80 12.22 4.57 -10.03
N GLN A 81 11.86 5.59 -9.27
CA GLN A 81 12.72 6.13 -8.22
C GLN A 81 12.75 5.21 -6.97
N LEU A 82 13.89 5.17 -6.27
CA LEU A 82 14.02 4.51 -4.97
C LEU A 82 13.15 5.20 -3.90
N ARG A 83 12.32 4.44 -3.19
CA ARG A 83 11.27 5.02 -2.33
C ARG A 83 11.76 5.80 -1.13
N TYR A 84 12.83 5.36 -0.48
CA TYR A 84 13.40 6.11 0.63
C TYR A 84 14.03 7.43 0.18
N PHE A 85 14.67 7.46 -0.99
CA PHE A 85 15.16 8.69 -1.60
C PHE A 85 13.99 9.61 -1.98
N LEU A 86 12.95 9.05 -2.60
CA LEU A 86 11.74 9.79 -2.97
C LEU A 86 11.08 10.40 -1.73
N TYR A 87 10.96 9.64 -0.64
CA TYR A 87 10.42 10.11 0.64
C TYR A 87 11.16 11.34 1.19
N LEU A 88 12.50 11.38 1.13
CA LEU A 88 13.26 12.52 1.66
C LEU A 88 13.42 13.70 0.69
N SER A 89 13.04 13.56 -0.58
CA SER A 89 13.36 14.58 -1.59
C SER A 89 12.19 15.00 -2.47
N GLY A 90 11.22 14.12 -2.71
CA GLY A 90 10.21 14.28 -3.76
C GLY A 90 10.77 14.17 -5.18
N CYS A 91 12.08 13.98 -5.34
CA CYS A 91 12.75 14.09 -6.63
C CYS A 91 12.60 12.82 -7.48
N GLN A 92 12.03 12.97 -8.67
CA GLN A 92 11.87 11.87 -9.65
C GLN A 92 12.86 11.97 -10.82
N GLU A 93 14.02 12.58 -10.60
CA GLU A 93 15.09 12.63 -11.59
C GLU A 93 16.17 11.60 -11.26
N PRO A 94 16.74 10.91 -12.27
CA PRO A 94 17.82 9.95 -12.06
C PRO A 94 19.11 10.63 -11.63
N ASP A 95 20.06 9.83 -11.15
CA ASP A 95 21.44 10.24 -10.89
C ASP A 95 21.55 11.39 -9.85
N CYS A 96 20.53 11.51 -8.99
CA CYS A 96 20.44 12.49 -7.92
C CYS A 96 20.78 11.88 -6.55
N PHE A 97 21.12 12.72 -5.58
CA PHE A 97 21.42 12.33 -4.20
C PHE A 97 20.80 13.33 -3.23
N VAL A 98 20.50 12.93 -2.00
CA VAL A 98 20.04 13.84 -0.95
C VAL A 98 20.92 13.66 0.28
N THR A 99 21.29 14.78 0.88
CA THR A 99 21.99 14.79 2.16
C THR A 99 21.25 15.66 3.16
N TYR A 100 21.12 15.18 4.38
CA TYR A 100 20.51 15.94 5.48
C TYR A 100 21.45 15.96 6.69
N ASP A 101 21.95 17.15 7.03
CA ASP A 101 22.75 17.38 8.22
C ASP A 101 21.82 17.61 9.41
N ILE A 102 21.81 16.65 10.33
CA ILE A 102 20.88 16.60 11.47
C ILE A 102 21.12 17.75 12.44
N ALA A 103 22.39 18.07 12.72
CA ALA A 103 22.74 19.05 13.75
C ALA A 103 22.44 20.48 13.28
N THR A 104 22.53 20.73 11.99
CA THR A 104 22.28 22.06 11.40
C THR A 104 20.92 22.17 10.72
N ASP A 105 20.09 21.12 10.76
CA ASP A 105 18.78 21.03 10.08
C ASP A 105 18.87 21.46 8.60
N ARG A 106 19.91 20.98 7.90
CA ARG A 106 20.23 21.42 6.53
C ARG A 106 20.03 20.29 5.52
N LEU A 107 19.01 20.43 4.67
CA LEU A 107 18.64 19.49 3.60
C LEU A 107 19.14 19.96 2.23
N VAL A 108 19.97 19.15 1.58
CA VAL A 108 20.58 19.46 0.28
C VAL A 108 20.22 18.40 -0.75
N LEU A 109 19.61 18.82 -1.87
CA LEU A 109 19.39 17.98 -3.05
C LEU A 109 20.55 18.14 -4.05
N TRP A 110 21.14 17.03 -4.46
CA TRP A 110 22.24 16.97 -5.41
C TRP A 110 21.72 16.48 -6.75
N LEU A 111 21.61 17.39 -7.72
CA LEU A 111 21.09 17.17 -9.06
C LEU A 111 22.17 16.66 -10.01
N ALA A 112 21.78 15.82 -10.97
CA ALA A 112 22.66 15.46 -12.08
C ALA A 112 23.09 16.72 -12.86
N PRO A 113 24.35 16.81 -13.32
CA PRO A 113 24.82 17.96 -14.09
C PRO A 113 24.08 18.05 -15.43
N ILE A 114 23.65 19.25 -15.79
CA ILE A 114 23.07 19.51 -17.10
C ILE A 114 24.20 19.55 -18.13
N ASP A 115 24.28 18.55 -19.01
CA ASP A 115 25.20 18.56 -20.16
C ASP A 115 24.49 19.18 -21.37
N PRO A 116 24.88 20.40 -21.82
CA PRO A 116 24.24 21.06 -22.96
C PRO A 116 24.24 20.23 -24.24
N ARG A 117 25.21 19.32 -24.40
CA ARG A 117 25.32 18.43 -25.56
C ARG A 117 24.27 17.32 -25.54
N LYS A 118 23.74 16.95 -24.36
CA LYS A 118 22.69 15.93 -24.17
C LYS A 118 21.28 16.50 -24.20
N VAL A 119 21.11 17.80 -23.94
CA VAL A 119 19.78 18.44 -23.84
C VAL A 119 18.94 18.24 -25.09
N VAL A 120 19.55 18.28 -26.28
CA VAL A 120 18.85 18.06 -27.56
C VAL A 120 18.34 16.62 -27.72
N TRP A 121 18.93 15.66 -27.01
CA TRP A 121 18.63 14.22 -27.14
C TRP A 121 17.63 13.73 -26.08
N THR A 122 17.84 14.11 -24.82
CA THR A 122 17.13 13.55 -23.67
C THR A 122 16.35 14.59 -22.87
N GLY A 123 16.35 15.84 -23.32
CA GLY A 123 15.92 16.97 -22.51
C GLY A 123 16.94 17.30 -21.41
N ARG A 124 16.57 18.23 -20.53
CA ARG A 124 17.38 18.63 -19.37
C ARG A 124 16.69 18.24 -18.07
N GLY A 125 17.49 17.95 -17.04
CA GLY A 125 17.03 17.91 -15.66
C GLY A 125 16.69 19.30 -15.11
N SER A 126 16.31 19.35 -13.84
CA SER A 126 16.03 20.58 -13.12
C SER A 126 17.28 21.44 -12.94
N THR A 127 17.09 22.74 -13.01
CA THR A 127 18.05 23.72 -12.50
C THR A 127 17.95 23.81 -10.97
N VAL A 128 18.98 24.40 -10.34
CA VAL A 128 18.97 24.67 -8.89
C VAL A 128 17.74 25.47 -8.46
N ARG A 129 17.35 26.48 -9.24
CA ARG A 129 16.18 27.31 -8.95
C ARG A 129 14.88 26.50 -9.02
N GLU A 130 14.71 25.70 -10.07
CA GLU A 130 13.50 24.86 -10.21
C GLU A 130 13.40 23.82 -9.10
N ALA A 131 14.53 23.26 -8.64
CA ALA A 131 14.52 22.35 -7.50
C ALA A 131 14.10 23.05 -6.19
N LEU A 132 14.61 24.26 -5.94
CA LEU A 132 14.22 25.09 -4.79
C LEU A 132 12.75 25.53 -4.85
N ASP A 133 12.18 25.69 -6.05
CA ASP A 133 10.78 26.02 -6.25
C ASP A 133 9.85 24.80 -6.03
N LYS A 134 10.31 23.58 -6.35
CA LYS A 134 9.52 22.33 -6.25
C LYS A 134 9.56 21.67 -4.87
N TYR A 135 10.71 21.69 -4.20
CA TYR A 135 10.95 20.88 -3.00
C TYR A 135 11.28 21.79 -1.82
N ASP A 136 10.77 21.46 -0.63
CA ASP A 136 11.11 22.18 0.60
C ASP A 136 12.49 21.75 1.12
N ILE A 137 13.53 22.27 0.47
CA ILE A 137 14.95 22.00 0.73
C ILE A 137 15.70 23.32 0.97
N ASP A 138 16.82 23.27 1.70
CA ASP A 138 17.66 24.46 1.95
C ASP A 138 18.51 24.83 0.73
N GLU A 139 18.97 23.82 0.00
CA GLU A 139 19.91 24.02 -1.07
C GLU A 139 19.78 22.94 -2.15
N ALA A 140 19.99 23.33 -3.40
CA ALA A 140 20.25 22.39 -4.49
C ALA A 140 21.64 22.65 -5.09
N ARG A 141 22.39 21.58 -5.36
CA ARG A 141 23.73 21.61 -5.96
C ARG A 141 23.85 20.55 -7.04
N PHE A 142 24.88 20.63 -7.88
CA PHE A 142 25.17 19.55 -8.82
C PHE A 142 26.12 18.51 -8.21
N THR A 143 25.93 17.24 -8.58
CA THR A 143 26.68 16.09 -8.04
C THR A 143 28.21 16.14 -8.12
N PRO A 144 28.88 16.84 -9.06
CA PRO A 144 30.35 16.91 -9.06
C PRO A 144 30.96 17.50 -7.78
N SER A 145 30.18 18.27 -7.00
CA SER A 145 30.64 18.84 -5.72
C SER A 145 30.35 17.96 -4.49
N LEU A 146 29.66 16.83 -4.67
CA LEU A 146 29.19 15.97 -3.56
C LEU A 146 30.34 15.31 -2.80
N ASP A 147 31.33 14.73 -3.50
CA ASP A 147 32.49 14.09 -2.85
C ASP A 147 33.29 15.09 -1.98
N HIS A 148 33.54 16.29 -2.51
CA HIS A 148 34.19 17.35 -1.74
C HIS A 148 33.36 17.76 -0.52
N TYR A 149 32.04 17.86 -0.66
CA TYR A 149 31.14 18.17 0.44
C TYR A 149 31.20 17.11 1.55
N LEU A 150 31.13 15.82 1.20
CA LEU A 150 31.21 14.72 2.16
C LEU A 150 32.53 14.73 2.93
N LYS A 151 33.66 14.84 2.23
CA LYS A 151 34.99 14.90 2.86
C LYS A 151 35.11 16.09 3.81
N LYS A 152 34.63 17.26 3.39
CA LYS A 152 34.63 18.48 4.20
C LYS A 152 33.72 18.35 5.43
N TRP A 153 32.56 17.72 5.28
CA TRP A 153 31.62 17.48 6.37
C TRP A 153 32.25 16.55 7.43
N VAL A 154 32.79 15.40 7.00
CA VAL A 154 33.42 14.43 7.92
C VAL A 154 34.62 15.01 8.66
N ALA A 155 35.41 15.88 8.02
CA ALA A 155 36.55 16.54 8.64
C ALA A 155 36.17 17.57 9.72
N ARG A 156 34.92 18.05 9.74
CA ARG A 156 34.47 19.13 10.62
C ARG A 156 33.47 18.72 11.69
N HIS A 157 32.87 17.54 11.55
CA HIS A 157 31.84 17.04 12.46
C HIS A 157 32.25 15.67 13.00
N ALA A 158 31.68 15.27 14.15
CA ALA A 158 31.97 13.98 14.79
C ALA A 158 30.90 12.90 14.50
N GLY A 159 29.70 13.28 14.08
CA GLY A 159 28.58 12.37 13.82
C GLY A 159 28.82 11.34 12.71
N SER A 160 27.99 10.28 12.72
CA SER A 160 28.02 9.25 11.67
C SER A 160 27.39 9.74 10.37
N VAL A 161 27.80 9.15 9.25
CA VAL A 161 27.09 9.20 7.96
C VAL A 161 26.14 8.00 7.91
N TYR A 162 24.85 8.28 7.88
CA TYR A 162 23.78 7.29 7.88
C TYR A 162 23.39 6.92 6.45
N LEU A 163 23.44 5.62 6.14
CA LEU A 163 23.14 5.05 4.83
C LEU A 163 22.02 4.00 4.95
N LEU A 164 21.26 3.77 3.88
CA LEU A 164 20.30 2.64 3.84
C LEU A 164 20.97 1.29 3.63
N HIS A 165 22.06 1.27 2.86
CA HIS A 165 22.75 0.05 2.46
C HIS A 165 24.26 0.23 2.69
N PRO A 166 24.99 -0.86 3.02
CA PRO A 166 26.44 -0.84 3.01
C PRO A 166 26.97 -0.37 1.65
N ASN A 167 27.99 0.49 1.66
CA ASN A 167 28.64 0.97 0.45
C ASN A 167 30.16 0.90 0.66
N ASN A 168 30.83 -0.04 -0.02
CA ASN A 168 32.25 -0.31 0.17
C ASN A 168 33.12 0.91 -0.20
N ALA A 169 32.83 1.58 -1.31
CA ALA A 169 33.58 2.75 -1.74
C ALA A 169 33.50 3.88 -0.70
N LEU A 170 32.31 4.14 -0.15
CA LEU A 170 32.16 5.12 0.93
C LEU A 170 32.84 4.65 2.22
N ALA A 171 32.73 3.37 2.58
CA ALA A 171 33.37 2.81 3.77
C ALA A 171 34.90 2.86 3.71
N GLU A 172 35.49 2.65 2.54
CA GLU A 172 36.93 2.82 2.28
C GLU A 172 37.36 4.28 2.39
N SER A 173 36.56 5.19 1.85
CA SER A 173 36.86 6.63 1.88
C SER A 173 36.62 7.29 3.25
N LEU A 174 35.71 6.75 4.07
CA LEU A 174 35.25 7.28 5.35
C LEU A 174 35.24 6.19 6.46
N PRO A 175 36.40 5.58 6.79
CA PRO A 175 36.45 4.45 7.71
C PRO A 175 35.94 4.85 9.11
N HIS A 176 35.17 3.95 9.75
CA HIS A 176 34.57 4.11 11.09
C HIS A 176 33.52 5.22 11.26
N ARG A 177 33.11 5.91 10.17
CA ARG A 177 32.08 6.96 10.22
C ARG A 177 30.75 6.54 9.61
N ILE A 178 30.66 5.35 9.02
CA ILE A 178 29.46 4.87 8.32
C ILE A 178 28.56 4.07 9.27
N ASN A 179 27.27 4.39 9.30
CA ASN A 179 26.22 3.57 9.89
C ASN A 179 25.18 3.21 8.82
N SER A 180 25.10 1.93 8.45
CA SER A 180 24.12 1.41 7.49
C SER A 180 23.01 0.57 8.11
N LYS A 181 22.85 0.61 9.44
CA LYS A 181 21.92 -0.24 10.19
C LYS A 181 20.75 0.55 10.78
N SER A 182 20.99 1.78 11.21
CA SER A 182 19.99 2.56 11.96
C SER A 182 19.00 3.33 11.08
N LEU A 183 19.40 3.70 9.85
CA LEU A 183 18.57 4.58 9.01
C LEU A 183 17.28 3.93 8.52
N ARG A 184 17.34 2.69 8.04
CA ARG A 184 16.16 2.00 7.50
C ARG A 184 15.04 1.88 8.55
N PRO A 185 15.28 1.34 9.76
CA PRO A 185 14.22 1.26 10.79
C PRO A 185 13.57 2.61 11.11
N ALA A 186 14.36 3.68 11.21
CA ALA A 186 13.84 5.03 11.47
C ALA A 186 12.97 5.57 10.31
N MET A 187 13.38 5.31 9.07
CA MET A 187 12.59 5.69 7.89
C MET A 187 11.32 4.86 7.75
N ASP A 188 11.36 3.56 8.08
CA ASP A 188 10.19 2.69 8.06
C ASP A 188 9.14 3.17 9.05
N GLU A 189 9.54 3.55 10.26
CA GLU A 189 8.63 4.12 11.27
C GLU A 189 7.93 5.39 10.77
N CYS A 190 8.66 6.24 10.03
CA CYS A 190 8.09 7.44 9.44
C CYS A 190 7.12 7.12 8.30
N ARG A 191 7.51 6.24 7.36
CA ARG A 191 6.70 5.87 6.18
C ARG A 191 5.43 5.10 6.51
N VAL A 192 5.41 4.35 7.61
CA VAL A 192 4.19 3.66 8.07
C VAL A 192 3.06 4.64 8.39
N ILE A 193 3.38 5.86 8.82
CA ILE A 193 2.42 6.91 9.18
C ILE A 193 2.44 8.04 8.15
N LYS A 194 1.40 8.09 7.31
CA LYS A 194 1.29 9.07 6.23
C LYS A 194 0.88 10.42 6.79
N ASP A 195 1.55 11.47 6.37
CA ASP A 195 1.05 12.83 6.61
C ASP A 195 -0.02 13.27 5.59
N SER A 196 -0.52 14.49 5.73
CA SER A 196 -1.59 15.01 4.88
C SER A 196 -1.19 15.11 3.40
N HIS A 197 0.08 15.38 3.09
CA HIS A 197 0.55 15.43 1.71
C HIS A 197 0.55 14.03 1.11
N GLU A 198 1.12 13.06 1.83
CA GLU A 198 1.15 11.66 1.42
C GLU A 198 -0.26 11.09 1.21
N ILE A 199 -1.18 11.33 2.15
CA ILE A 199 -2.59 10.93 2.05
C ILE A 199 -3.24 11.54 0.81
N SER A 200 -2.93 12.79 0.45
CA SER A 200 -3.49 13.42 -0.75
C SER A 200 -3.05 12.71 -2.04
N LEU A 201 -1.82 12.20 -2.09
CA LEU A 201 -1.28 11.46 -3.22
C LEU A 201 -1.91 10.06 -3.32
N VAL A 202 -2.08 9.36 -2.19
CA VAL A 202 -2.80 8.08 -2.12
C VAL A 202 -4.25 8.24 -2.55
N ARG A 203 -4.95 9.30 -2.10
CA ARG A 203 -6.32 9.62 -2.56
C ARG A 203 -6.37 9.85 -4.07
N LYS A 204 -5.37 10.53 -4.63
CA LYS A 204 -5.28 10.74 -6.07
C LYS A 204 -5.07 9.44 -6.84
N ALA A 205 -4.19 8.55 -6.34
CA ALA A 205 -4.00 7.21 -6.91
C ALA A 205 -5.32 6.42 -6.89
N ASN A 206 -6.00 6.37 -5.74
CA ASN A 206 -7.29 5.69 -5.58
C ASN A 206 -8.36 6.21 -6.54
N HIS A 207 -8.45 7.53 -6.69
CA HIS A 207 -9.39 8.15 -7.61
C HIS A 207 -9.12 7.73 -9.07
N ILE A 208 -7.85 7.70 -9.50
CA ILE A 208 -7.49 7.24 -10.85
C ILE A 208 -7.80 5.76 -11.02
N SER A 209 -7.46 4.91 -10.04
CA SER A 209 -7.81 3.49 -10.04
C SER A 209 -9.32 3.29 -10.17
N ALA A 210 -10.13 4.04 -9.42
CA ALA A 210 -11.58 3.97 -9.51
C ALA A 210 -12.10 4.32 -10.90
N LEU A 211 -11.58 5.38 -11.53
CA LEU A 211 -11.94 5.73 -12.91
C LEU A 211 -11.62 4.60 -13.88
N ALA A 212 -10.47 3.94 -13.71
CA ALA A 212 -10.03 2.83 -14.56
C ALA A 212 -10.93 1.60 -14.39
N HIS A 213 -11.19 1.17 -13.14
CA HIS A 213 -12.13 0.08 -12.83
C HIS A 213 -13.52 0.34 -13.39
N GLU A 214 -14.08 1.53 -13.16
CA GLU A 214 -15.41 1.87 -13.69
C GLU A 214 -15.45 1.93 -15.22
N LYS A 215 -14.34 2.32 -15.87
CA LYS A 215 -14.26 2.29 -17.34
C LYS A 215 -14.33 0.86 -17.86
N VAL A 216 -13.61 -0.07 -17.24
CA VAL A 216 -13.69 -1.50 -17.55
C VAL A 216 -15.13 -1.98 -17.38
N LEU A 217 -15.78 -1.67 -16.25
CA LEU A 217 -17.17 -2.08 -15.99
C LEU A 217 -18.12 -1.59 -17.10
N ARG A 218 -18.04 -0.32 -17.50
CA ARG A 218 -18.89 0.24 -18.56
C ARG A 218 -18.63 -0.36 -19.94
N LYS A 219 -17.39 -0.77 -20.22
CA LYS A 219 -16.98 -1.33 -21.53
C LYS A 219 -16.96 -2.85 -21.57
N LEU A 220 -17.27 -3.54 -20.47
CA LEU A 220 -17.03 -4.98 -20.32
C LEU A 220 -17.55 -5.83 -21.48
N ARG A 221 -18.75 -5.52 -22.00
CA ARG A 221 -19.38 -6.25 -23.12
C ARG A 221 -18.63 -6.16 -24.45
N SER A 222 -17.76 -5.17 -24.60
CA SER A 222 -16.93 -5.00 -25.80
C SER A 222 -15.67 -5.86 -25.79
N PHE A 223 -15.24 -6.31 -24.61
CA PHE A 223 -14.05 -7.11 -24.45
C PHE A 223 -14.31 -8.59 -24.76
N LYS A 224 -13.24 -9.30 -25.12
CA LYS A 224 -13.22 -10.72 -25.50
C LYS A 224 -12.20 -11.54 -24.70
N ASN A 225 -11.21 -10.88 -24.12
CA ASN A 225 -10.13 -11.50 -23.37
C ASN A 225 -9.63 -10.57 -22.26
N GLU A 226 -8.79 -11.14 -21.39
CA GLU A 226 -8.18 -10.48 -20.24
C GLU A 226 -7.26 -9.32 -20.64
N ALA A 227 -6.53 -9.47 -21.75
CA ALA A 227 -5.59 -8.47 -22.26
C ALA A 227 -6.26 -7.15 -22.62
N GLN A 228 -7.50 -7.19 -23.12
CA GLN A 228 -8.28 -5.98 -23.42
C GLN A 228 -8.71 -5.24 -22.16
N ILE A 229 -8.92 -5.95 -21.04
CA ILE A 229 -9.18 -5.34 -19.74
C ILE A 229 -7.92 -4.65 -19.21
N GLU A 230 -6.77 -5.33 -19.26
CA GLU A 230 -5.47 -4.74 -18.90
C GLU A 230 -5.20 -3.47 -19.72
N ALA A 231 -5.41 -3.52 -21.04
CA ALA A 231 -5.22 -2.37 -21.91
C ALA A 231 -6.11 -1.17 -21.54
N GLU A 232 -7.36 -1.41 -21.14
CA GLU A 232 -8.27 -0.32 -20.72
C GLU A 232 -7.81 0.34 -19.41
N ILE A 233 -7.35 -0.46 -18.43
CA ILE A 233 -6.81 0.08 -17.20
C ILE A 233 -5.60 0.97 -17.49
N LEU A 234 -4.66 0.47 -18.31
CA LEU A 234 -3.47 1.23 -18.68
C LEU A 234 -3.79 2.52 -19.43
N ASP A 235 -4.77 2.48 -20.36
CA ASP A 235 -5.24 3.65 -21.10
C ASP A 235 -5.74 4.74 -20.15
N VAL A 236 -6.67 4.39 -19.25
CA VAL A 236 -7.26 5.37 -18.31
C VAL A 236 -6.21 5.91 -17.37
N CYS A 237 -5.42 5.05 -16.71
CA CYS A 237 -4.40 5.48 -15.78
C CYS A 237 -3.40 6.44 -16.46
N THR A 238 -2.92 6.08 -17.65
CA THR A 238 -1.96 6.89 -18.41
C THR A 238 -2.57 8.23 -18.85
N ALA A 239 -3.81 8.21 -19.34
CA ALA A 239 -4.52 9.41 -19.77
C ALA A 239 -4.77 10.40 -18.61
N HIS A 240 -4.91 9.89 -17.37
CA HIS A 240 -5.01 10.69 -16.15
C HIS A 240 -3.65 11.03 -15.51
N GLY A 241 -2.54 10.71 -16.19
CA GLY A 241 -1.18 11.06 -15.82
C GLY A 241 -0.47 10.07 -14.89
N ALA A 242 -1.15 9.02 -14.42
CA ALA A 242 -0.53 7.90 -13.70
C ALA A 242 0.15 6.97 -14.70
N LYS A 243 1.34 7.35 -15.15
CA LYS A 243 2.12 6.64 -16.19
C LYS A 243 2.64 5.27 -15.75
N HIS A 244 2.60 4.98 -14.46
CA HIS A 244 3.01 3.72 -13.87
C HIS A 244 1.82 3.11 -13.12
N GLN A 245 1.72 1.79 -13.17
CA GLN A 245 0.88 1.05 -12.23
C GLN A 245 1.70 0.75 -10.97
N ALA A 246 1.04 0.63 -9.83
CA ALA A 246 1.71 0.30 -8.57
C ALA A 246 2.29 -1.12 -8.59
N TYR A 247 1.65 -2.02 -9.34
CA TYR A 247 2.00 -3.42 -9.59
C TYR A 247 1.46 -3.86 -10.96
N SER A 248 1.82 -5.06 -11.41
CA SER A 248 1.27 -5.63 -12.65
C SER A 248 -0.23 -5.90 -12.49
N ILE A 249 -1.03 -5.49 -13.48
CA ILE A 249 -2.48 -5.70 -13.46
C ILE A 249 -2.78 -7.19 -13.46
N ILE A 250 -3.73 -7.59 -12.63
CA ILE A 250 -4.23 -8.96 -12.52
C ILE A 250 -5.65 -8.99 -13.05
N ALA A 251 -5.84 -9.53 -14.25
CA ALA A 251 -7.15 -9.69 -14.89
C ALA A 251 -7.49 -11.18 -14.99
N GLY A 252 -7.81 -11.81 -13.86
CA GLY A 252 -8.09 -13.25 -13.79
C GLY A 252 -9.56 -13.56 -14.08
N SER A 253 -9.87 -14.14 -15.24
CA SER A 253 -11.22 -14.62 -15.56
C SER A 253 -11.42 -16.11 -15.23
N GLY A 254 -12.61 -16.48 -14.73
CA GLY A 254 -12.95 -17.87 -14.41
C GLY A 254 -11.90 -18.51 -13.49
N PRO A 255 -11.37 -19.72 -13.81
CA PRO A 255 -10.34 -20.37 -13.01
C PRO A 255 -9.07 -19.54 -12.76
N ASN A 256 -8.72 -18.59 -13.65
CA ASN A 256 -7.55 -17.72 -13.45
C ASN A 256 -7.73 -16.78 -12.25
N ALA A 257 -8.96 -16.49 -11.84
CA ALA A 257 -9.25 -15.75 -10.61
C ALA A 257 -8.77 -16.47 -9.33
N ALA A 258 -8.47 -17.78 -9.42
CA ALA A 258 -7.90 -18.57 -8.33
C ALA A 258 -6.36 -18.50 -8.22
N ILE A 259 -5.71 -17.76 -9.12
CA ILE A 259 -4.26 -17.55 -9.14
C ILE A 259 -4.00 -16.12 -8.64
N LEU A 260 -3.50 -15.99 -7.40
CA LEU A 260 -3.49 -14.72 -6.68
C LEU A 260 -2.77 -13.57 -7.42
N HIS A 261 -1.60 -13.86 -8.01
CA HIS A 261 -0.80 -12.91 -8.80
C HIS A 261 -0.79 -13.30 -10.29
N TYR A 262 -1.97 -13.55 -10.86
CA TYR A 262 -2.12 -13.86 -12.28
C TYR A 262 -1.83 -12.63 -13.16
N VAL A 263 -0.73 -12.63 -13.89
CA VAL A 263 -0.32 -11.48 -14.74
C VAL A 263 -0.18 -11.83 -16.22
N LYS A 264 -0.60 -13.04 -16.60
CA LYS A 264 -0.49 -13.51 -17.99
C LYS A 264 -1.49 -12.78 -18.89
N ASN A 265 -2.70 -12.54 -18.38
CA ASN A 265 -3.76 -11.70 -18.96
C ASN A 265 -3.97 -11.92 -20.46
N ASP A 266 -3.90 -13.15 -20.96
CA ASP A 266 -3.91 -13.43 -22.40
C ASP A 266 -4.99 -14.44 -22.81
N GLU A 267 -5.89 -14.81 -21.89
CA GLU A 267 -6.93 -15.81 -22.17
C GLU A 267 -8.25 -15.18 -22.59
N ASP A 268 -8.90 -15.83 -23.57
CA ASP A 268 -10.26 -15.49 -23.99
C ASP A 268 -11.27 -15.81 -22.89
N PHE A 269 -12.32 -14.99 -22.80
CA PHE A 269 -13.36 -15.18 -21.78
C PHE A 269 -14.12 -16.49 -21.96
N GLY A 270 -14.34 -16.95 -23.20
CA GLY A 270 -15.07 -18.20 -23.46
C GLY A 270 -16.39 -18.31 -22.69
N ASP A 271 -16.53 -19.37 -21.90
CA ASP A 271 -17.65 -19.67 -21.00
C ASP A 271 -17.41 -19.27 -19.53
N ARG A 272 -16.34 -18.50 -19.27
CA ARG A 272 -15.95 -18.10 -17.91
C ARG A 272 -17.01 -17.23 -17.26
N GLN A 273 -17.18 -17.45 -15.96
CA GLN A 273 -18.25 -16.84 -15.18
C GLN A 273 -17.92 -15.42 -14.71
N LEU A 274 -16.77 -15.26 -14.05
CA LEU A 274 -16.37 -14.05 -13.34
C LEU A 274 -15.07 -13.49 -13.89
N MET A 275 -14.84 -12.21 -13.61
CA MET A 275 -13.56 -11.53 -13.67
C MET A 275 -13.21 -11.09 -12.24
N CYS A 276 -12.05 -11.50 -11.75
CA CYS A 276 -11.40 -10.91 -10.58
C CYS A 276 -10.32 -9.95 -11.12
N LEU A 277 -10.63 -8.66 -11.10
CA LEU A 277 -9.75 -7.60 -11.58
C LEU A 277 -9.11 -6.91 -10.40
N ASP A 278 -7.80 -7.04 -10.31
CA ASP A 278 -6.96 -6.40 -9.30
C ASP A 278 -5.97 -5.47 -10.01
N ALA A 279 -6.16 -4.18 -9.80
CA ALA A 279 -5.44 -3.13 -10.50
C ALA A 279 -5.41 -1.80 -9.74
N GLY A 280 -4.22 -1.21 -9.65
CA GLY A 280 -3.95 0.01 -8.90
C GLY A 280 -2.97 0.95 -9.59
N ALA A 281 -3.35 2.23 -9.70
CA ALA A 281 -2.49 3.29 -10.23
C ALA A 281 -1.36 3.67 -9.25
N GLU A 282 -0.22 4.09 -9.79
CA GLU A 282 0.81 4.81 -9.03
C GLU A 282 0.77 6.30 -9.39
N TRP A 283 0.51 7.17 -8.39
CA TRP A 283 0.54 8.61 -8.56
C TRP A 283 1.71 9.23 -7.79
N GLN A 284 2.69 9.76 -8.54
CA GLN A 284 3.89 10.38 -7.99
C GLN A 284 4.65 9.51 -6.97
N GLY A 285 4.67 8.20 -7.19
CA GLY A 285 5.29 7.22 -6.30
C GLY A 285 4.37 6.61 -5.25
N TYR A 286 3.15 7.15 -5.04
CA TYR A 286 2.20 6.60 -4.09
C TYR A 286 1.20 5.66 -4.78
N ALA A 287 1.01 4.49 -4.19
CA ALA A 287 0.17 3.42 -4.70
C ALA A 287 -1.31 3.59 -4.30
N ALA A 288 -2.16 2.96 -5.08
CA ALA A 288 -3.48 2.47 -4.71
C ALA A 288 -3.53 0.97 -5.02
N ASP A 289 -4.39 0.23 -4.32
CA ASP A 289 -4.56 -1.21 -4.50
C ASP A 289 -6.06 -1.55 -4.44
N VAL A 290 -6.60 -2.04 -5.56
CA VAL A 290 -8.05 -2.17 -5.71
C VAL A 290 -8.39 -3.42 -6.50
N THR A 291 -9.07 -4.33 -5.82
CA THR A 291 -9.67 -5.51 -6.42
C THR A 291 -11.20 -5.41 -6.52
N ARG A 292 -11.75 -5.71 -7.69
CA ARG A 292 -13.18 -5.88 -7.96
C ARG A 292 -13.43 -7.21 -8.67
N THR A 293 -14.31 -8.02 -8.09
CA THR A 293 -14.85 -9.20 -8.76
C THR A 293 -16.24 -8.94 -9.31
N PHE A 294 -16.49 -9.28 -10.57
CA PHE A 294 -17.78 -9.07 -11.23
C PHE A 294 -18.05 -10.12 -12.32
N PRO A 295 -19.34 -10.39 -12.64
CA PRO A 295 -19.68 -11.35 -13.68
C PRO A 295 -19.47 -10.77 -15.08
N LEU A 296 -18.82 -11.54 -15.95
CA LEU A 296 -18.52 -11.15 -17.33
C LEU A 296 -19.79 -10.85 -18.17
N SER A 297 -20.92 -11.48 -17.80
CA SER A 297 -22.21 -11.27 -18.47
C SER A 297 -22.99 -10.03 -17.99
N GLY A 298 -22.58 -9.42 -16.86
CA GLY A 298 -23.33 -8.37 -16.16
C GLY A 298 -24.49 -8.85 -15.29
N LYS A 299 -24.67 -10.17 -15.14
CA LYS A 299 -25.60 -10.80 -14.18
C LYS A 299 -24.89 -11.95 -13.48
N TRP A 300 -25.29 -12.26 -12.25
CA TRP A 300 -24.74 -13.42 -11.54
C TRP A 300 -24.94 -14.71 -12.36
N PRO A 301 -23.85 -15.41 -12.75
CA PRO A 301 -23.90 -16.50 -13.72
C PRO A 301 -24.40 -17.81 -13.10
N SER A 302 -24.28 -17.94 -11.78
CA SER A 302 -24.72 -19.10 -11.01
C SER A 302 -25.10 -18.67 -9.58
N LYS A 303 -25.82 -19.55 -8.88
CA LYS A 303 -26.12 -19.35 -7.45
C LYS A 303 -24.82 -19.39 -6.65
N GLU A 304 -23.94 -20.33 -6.99
CA GLU A 304 -22.63 -20.54 -6.40
C GLU A 304 -21.76 -19.28 -6.48
N ALA A 305 -21.63 -18.67 -7.68
CA ALA A 305 -20.86 -17.44 -7.85
C ALA A 305 -21.41 -16.29 -7.00
N LYS A 306 -22.73 -16.12 -6.95
CA LYS A 306 -23.35 -15.10 -6.10
C LYS A 306 -23.12 -15.37 -4.61
N GLN A 307 -23.26 -16.62 -4.17
CA GLN A 307 -23.07 -17.02 -2.78
C GLN A 307 -21.65 -16.74 -2.30
N ILE A 308 -20.63 -17.04 -3.11
CA ILE A 308 -19.23 -16.75 -2.78
C ILE A 308 -18.98 -15.24 -2.78
N TYR A 309 -19.56 -14.51 -3.74
CA TYR A 309 -19.46 -13.05 -3.74
C TYR A 309 -20.05 -12.41 -2.47
N ASP A 310 -21.28 -12.80 -2.12
CA ASP A 310 -21.96 -12.31 -0.93
C ASP A 310 -21.17 -12.65 0.34
N LEU A 311 -20.56 -13.85 0.42
CA LEU A 311 -19.72 -14.26 1.54
C LEU A 311 -18.45 -13.42 1.66
N VAL A 312 -17.72 -13.20 0.56
CA VAL A 312 -16.52 -12.34 0.58
C VAL A 312 -16.87 -10.89 0.93
N GLN A 313 -18.00 -10.38 0.43
CA GLN A 313 -18.49 -9.06 0.83
C GLN A 313 -18.83 -8.99 2.32
N HIS A 314 -19.39 -10.06 2.88
CA HIS A 314 -19.66 -10.17 4.31
C HIS A 314 -18.37 -10.21 5.13
N MET A 315 -17.38 -11.01 4.71
CA MET A 315 -16.04 -11.04 5.31
C MET A 315 -15.43 -9.63 5.34
N GLN A 316 -15.43 -8.92 4.22
CA GLN A 316 -14.84 -7.58 4.13
C GLN A 316 -15.51 -6.60 5.10
N THR A 317 -16.84 -6.57 5.10
CA THR A 317 -17.62 -5.68 5.98
C THR A 317 -17.26 -5.94 7.45
N LYS A 318 -17.27 -7.21 7.86
CA LYS A 318 -16.95 -7.62 9.23
C LYS A 318 -15.52 -7.27 9.64
N CYS A 319 -14.56 -7.44 8.73
CA CYS A 319 -13.17 -7.09 8.98
C CYS A 319 -12.99 -5.59 9.12
N MET A 320 -13.58 -4.80 8.22
CA MET A 320 -13.51 -3.34 8.26
C MET A 320 -14.10 -2.78 9.56
N ASP A 321 -15.22 -3.31 10.04
CA ASP A 321 -15.84 -2.89 11.30
C ASP A 321 -14.92 -3.08 12.53
N MET A 322 -13.93 -3.98 12.46
CA MET A 322 -12.94 -4.19 13.52
C MET A 322 -11.73 -3.24 13.47
N LEU A 323 -11.51 -2.55 12.34
CA LEU A 323 -10.35 -1.69 12.14
C LEU A 323 -10.55 -0.32 12.80
N GLY A 324 -9.44 0.29 13.22
CA GLY A 324 -9.46 1.61 13.83
C GLY A 324 -8.21 1.88 14.67
N PRO A 325 -8.06 3.08 15.23
CA PRO A 325 -6.90 3.44 16.05
C PRO A 325 -6.81 2.55 17.30
N GLY A 326 -5.61 2.02 17.55
CA GLY A 326 -5.30 1.09 18.64
C GLY A 326 -5.72 -0.37 18.41
N LYS A 327 -6.49 -0.67 17.35
CA LYS A 327 -6.93 -2.04 17.01
C LYS A 327 -5.81 -2.80 16.31
N ARG A 328 -5.67 -4.09 16.57
CA ARG A 328 -4.65 -4.92 15.89
C ARG A 328 -5.22 -5.43 14.57
N PHE A 329 -4.47 -5.27 13.49
CA PHE A 329 -4.88 -5.75 12.18
C PHE A 329 -5.04 -7.29 12.14
N VAL A 330 -4.17 -7.99 12.86
CA VAL A 330 -4.23 -9.46 13.00
C VAL A 330 -5.57 -9.97 13.58
N ASP A 331 -6.28 -9.17 14.37
CA ASP A 331 -7.59 -9.57 14.91
C ASP A 331 -8.64 -9.64 13.79
N ALA A 332 -8.59 -8.70 12.85
CA ALA A 332 -9.43 -8.73 11.66
C ALA A 332 -9.06 -9.91 10.75
N GLN A 333 -7.77 -10.27 10.60
CA GLN A 333 -7.35 -11.49 9.89
C GLN A 333 -8.05 -12.72 10.46
N TYR A 334 -8.05 -12.87 11.79
CA TYR A 334 -8.69 -14.01 12.44
C TYR A 334 -10.20 -14.03 12.19
N LEU A 335 -10.86 -12.88 12.32
CA LEU A 335 -12.29 -12.77 12.04
C LEU A 335 -12.59 -13.18 10.58
N ALA A 336 -11.76 -12.78 9.61
CA ALA A 336 -11.93 -13.16 8.21
C ALA A 336 -12.02 -14.68 8.03
N HIS A 337 -11.09 -15.44 8.63
CA HIS A 337 -11.11 -16.90 8.55
C HIS A 337 -12.32 -17.52 9.26
N LEU A 338 -12.74 -16.97 10.41
CA LEU A 338 -13.92 -17.47 11.13
C LEU A 338 -15.22 -17.27 10.32
N VAL A 339 -15.38 -16.10 9.70
CA VAL A 339 -16.50 -15.80 8.82
C VAL A 339 -16.44 -16.67 7.56
N ALA A 340 -15.25 -16.89 6.98
CA ALA A 340 -15.08 -17.80 5.85
C ALA A 340 -15.50 -19.23 6.20
N ILE A 341 -15.05 -19.77 7.33
CA ILE A 341 -15.39 -21.13 7.76
C ILE A 341 -16.89 -21.27 7.98
N GLU A 342 -17.52 -20.31 8.64
CA GLU A 342 -18.97 -20.29 8.85
C GLU A 342 -19.74 -20.32 7.53
N GLY A 343 -19.41 -19.41 6.60
CA GLY A 343 -20.07 -19.37 5.31
C GLY A 343 -19.82 -20.63 4.47
N LEU A 344 -18.61 -21.19 4.51
CA LEU A 344 -18.28 -22.42 3.77
C LEU A 344 -18.95 -23.67 4.39
N LEU A 345 -19.22 -23.68 5.69
CA LEU A 345 -20.07 -24.69 6.36
C LEU A 345 -21.52 -24.56 5.90
N ASP A 346 -22.08 -23.35 5.88
CA ASP A 346 -23.46 -23.09 5.44
C ASP A 346 -23.67 -23.48 3.96
N LEU A 347 -22.64 -23.34 3.14
CA LEU A 347 -22.63 -23.76 1.73
C LEU A 347 -22.40 -25.26 1.56
N GLY A 348 -22.04 -25.98 2.63
CA GLY A 348 -21.72 -27.42 2.63
C GLY A 348 -20.38 -27.77 1.97
N ILE A 349 -19.52 -26.78 1.72
CA ILE A 349 -18.14 -26.98 1.22
C ILE A 349 -17.29 -27.55 2.35
N PHE A 350 -17.41 -26.96 3.54
CA PHE A 350 -16.94 -27.58 4.77
C PHE A 350 -18.01 -28.50 5.37
N HIS A 351 -17.58 -29.58 6.00
CA HIS A 351 -18.43 -30.53 6.71
C HIS A 351 -17.64 -31.29 7.79
N ASN A 352 -18.32 -32.17 8.54
CA ASN A 352 -17.71 -33.10 9.51
C ASN A 352 -16.84 -32.44 10.60
N GLY A 353 -17.09 -31.17 10.93
CA GLY A 353 -16.38 -30.48 12.00
C GLY A 353 -17.09 -29.21 12.43
N SER A 354 -16.82 -28.80 13.66
CA SER A 354 -17.18 -27.49 14.18
C SER A 354 -16.28 -26.40 13.59
N LYS A 355 -16.72 -25.14 13.73
CA LYS A 355 -15.92 -23.97 13.31
C LYS A 355 -14.52 -23.97 13.96
N ARG A 356 -14.43 -24.37 15.24
CA ARG A 356 -13.16 -24.46 15.98
C ARG A 356 -12.25 -25.54 15.40
N GLU A 357 -12.75 -26.76 15.19
CA GLU A 357 -11.96 -27.87 14.66
C GLU A 357 -11.40 -27.56 13.26
N ILE A 358 -12.21 -26.96 12.39
CA ILE A 358 -11.78 -26.57 11.03
C ILE A 358 -10.73 -25.45 11.07
N TYR A 359 -10.90 -24.48 11.98
CA TYR A 359 -9.93 -23.41 12.19
C TYR A 359 -8.60 -23.98 12.71
N GLU A 360 -8.63 -24.81 13.76
CA GLU A 360 -7.47 -25.46 14.36
C GLU A 360 -6.70 -26.32 13.35
N ALA A 361 -7.43 -27.03 12.47
CA ALA A 361 -6.85 -27.82 11.41
C ALA A 361 -6.17 -26.99 10.32
N GLY A 362 -6.36 -25.67 10.28
CA GLY A 362 -5.81 -24.80 9.24
C GLY A 362 -6.50 -24.93 7.87
N THR A 363 -7.63 -25.64 7.79
CA THR A 363 -8.24 -26.02 6.52
C THR A 363 -8.82 -24.83 5.75
N SER A 364 -9.13 -23.72 6.42
CA SER A 364 -9.58 -22.48 5.76
C SER A 364 -8.58 -21.91 4.75
N VAL A 365 -7.28 -22.18 4.92
CA VAL A 365 -6.20 -21.77 3.98
C VAL A 365 -6.36 -22.39 2.60
N ALA A 366 -7.08 -23.52 2.49
CA ALA A 366 -7.40 -24.11 1.20
C ALA A 366 -8.21 -23.18 0.28
N PHE A 367 -8.97 -22.26 0.89
CA PHE A 367 -9.88 -21.36 0.20
C PHE A 367 -9.52 -19.89 0.39
N PHE A 368 -8.84 -19.52 1.48
CA PHE A 368 -8.34 -18.17 1.73
C PHE A 368 -6.85 -18.24 2.14
N PRO A 369 -5.93 -18.36 1.15
CA PRO A 369 -4.52 -18.68 1.42
C PRO A 369 -3.60 -17.50 1.73
N HIS A 370 -4.08 -16.26 1.63
CA HIS A 370 -3.27 -15.05 1.77
C HIS A 370 -3.70 -14.20 2.98
N GLY A 371 -2.90 -13.16 3.29
CA GLY A 371 -3.27 -12.18 4.32
C GLY A 371 -4.49 -11.34 3.92
N LEU A 372 -5.23 -10.85 4.90
CA LEU A 372 -6.37 -9.96 4.78
C LEU A 372 -5.99 -8.59 4.20
N GLY A 373 -4.72 -8.21 4.30
CA GLY A 373 -4.19 -6.99 3.71
C GLY A 373 -2.80 -6.65 4.24
N HIS A 374 -2.31 -5.50 3.79
CA HIS A 374 -0.96 -4.99 4.05
C HIS A 374 -0.97 -3.47 4.19
N HIS A 375 0.15 -2.90 4.68
CA HIS A 375 0.35 -1.46 4.56
C HIS A 375 0.53 -1.05 3.10
N MET A 376 0.07 0.15 2.77
CA MET A 376 0.24 0.75 1.46
C MET A 376 0.74 2.20 1.57
N GLY A 377 1.54 2.65 0.60
CA GLY A 377 2.06 4.01 0.54
C GLY A 377 2.95 4.21 -0.67
N LEU A 378 4.25 4.40 -0.46
CA LEU A 378 5.23 4.53 -1.56
C LEU A 378 5.50 3.20 -2.30
N GLU A 379 5.12 2.08 -1.70
CA GLU A 379 4.98 0.79 -2.37
C GLU A 379 3.55 0.27 -2.14
N VAL A 380 3.12 -0.64 -3.01
CA VAL A 380 1.84 -1.35 -2.85
C VAL A 380 1.87 -2.19 -1.57
N HIS A 381 2.88 -3.06 -1.43
CA HIS A 381 3.27 -3.69 -0.18
C HIS A 381 4.29 -2.78 0.51
N ASP A 382 3.79 -1.79 1.25
CA ASP A 382 4.64 -0.81 1.91
C ASP A 382 5.38 -1.40 3.10
N VAL A 383 6.39 -0.66 3.56
CA VAL A 383 7.18 -1.03 4.73
C VAL A 383 6.29 -1.18 5.96
N SER A 384 6.74 -2.02 6.88
CA SER A 384 6.10 -2.22 8.17
C SER A 384 7.15 -2.22 9.27
N THR A 385 6.79 -1.69 10.43
CA THR A 385 7.64 -1.75 11.62
C THR A 385 7.35 -3.02 12.39
N VAL A 386 8.17 -4.06 12.25
CA VAL A 386 8.31 -5.06 13.30
C VAL A 386 9.08 -4.38 14.43
N LEU A 387 8.37 -3.68 15.31
CA LEU A 387 8.99 -3.04 16.47
C LEU A 387 9.55 -4.14 17.37
N THR A 388 10.85 -4.40 17.27
CA THR A 388 11.62 -5.17 18.26
C THR A 388 11.70 -4.45 19.60
N LYS A 389 11.32 -3.16 19.66
CA LYS A 389 10.96 -2.52 20.92
C LYS A 389 9.54 -2.95 21.28
N SER A 390 9.48 -4.04 22.05
CA SER A 390 8.42 -4.29 23.01
C SER A 390 8.33 -3.07 23.94
N THR A 391 7.64 -2.01 23.51
CA THR A 391 6.84 -1.27 24.46
C THR A 391 5.63 -2.15 24.68
N ALA A 392 5.77 -3.07 25.63
CA ALA A 392 4.67 -3.64 26.36
C ALA A 392 3.88 -2.48 26.99
N THR A 393 3.12 -1.75 26.19
CA THR A 393 1.89 -1.20 26.68
C THR A 393 0.99 -2.41 26.88
N ASP A 394 0.40 -2.54 28.06
CA ASP A 394 -0.64 -3.50 28.40
C ASP A 394 -1.84 -3.37 27.44
N VAL A 395 -1.67 -3.76 26.18
CA VAL A 395 -2.73 -3.82 25.19
C VAL A 395 -3.56 -5.02 25.61
N HIS A 396 -4.61 -4.75 26.38
CA HIS A 396 -5.67 -5.66 26.79
C HIS A 396 -5.49 -7.10 26.24
N ASP A 397 -5.05 -8.03 27.08
CA ASP A 397 -4.97 -9.46 26.75
C ASP A 397 -6.33 -10.06 26.32
N LYS A 398 -7.41 -9.31 26.47
CA LYS A 398 -8.76 -9.65 26.05
C LYS A 398 -8.88 -9.69 24.54
N VAL A 399 -9.52 -10.75 24.05
CA VAL A 399 -9.91 -10.92 22.65
C VAL A 399 -11.04 -9.96 22.31
N ALA A 400 -11.08 -9.46 21.07
CA ALA A 400 -12.16 -8.62 20.60
C ALA A 400 -13.52 -9.36 20.72
N PRO A 401 -14.59 -8.72 21.25
CA PRO A 401 -15.90 -9.36 21.43
C PRO A 401 -16.45 -10.01 20.15
N GLU A 402 -16.20 -9.40 19.01
CA GLU A 402 -16.61 -9.89 17.69
C GLU A 402 -16.02 -11.29 17.41
N ILE A 403 -14.77 -11.54 17.79
CA ILE A 403 -14.13 -12.86 17.63
C ILE A 403 -14.76 -13.87 18.59
N THR A 404 -15.01 -13.48 19.84
CA THR A 404 -15.62 -14.37 20.85
C THR A 404 -17.06 -14.79 20.50
N GLN A 405 -17.77 -14.00 19.69
CA GLN A 405 -19.08 -14.40 19.17
C GLN A 405 -19.01 -15.54 18.15
N HIS A 406 -17.91 -15.66 17.41
CA HIS A 406 -17.71 -16.75 16.47
C HIS A 406 -16.99 -17.96 17.12
N LEU A 407 -16.23 -17.76 18.22
CA LEU A 407 -15.61 -18.82 19.02
C LEU A 407 -15.80 -18.56 20.53
N PRO A 408 -16.72 -19.27 21.23
CA PRO A 408 -17.13 -18.96 22.60
C PRO A 408 -16.10 -19.29 23.69
N ASP A 409 -15.06 -20.06 23.38
CA ASP A 409 -14.10 -20.61 24.35
C ASP A 409 -12.68 -20.01 24.21
N ILE A 410 -12.56 -18.76 23.76
CA ILE A 410 -11.26 -18.07 23.68
C ILE A 410 -11.25 -16.90 24.66
N ASP A 411 -10.51 -17.05 25.76
CA ASP A 411 -10.47 -16.06 26.83
C ASP A 411 -9.40 -14.99 26.64
N ASN A 412 -8.34 -15.28 25.87
CA ASN A 412 -7.21 -14.37 25.71
C ASN A 412 -6.52 -14.48 24.33
N ASN A 413 -5.75 -13.44 24.02
CA ASN A 413 -5.03 -13.33 22.77
C ASN A 413 -3.96 -14.41 22.57
N THR A 414 -3.37 -14.99 23.62
CA THR A 414 -2.35 -16.05 23.49
C THR A 414 -2.95 -17.36 22.98
N GLU A 415 -4.13 -17.72 23.46
CA GLU A 415 -4.86 -18.87 22.95
C GLU A 415 -5.23 -18.67 21.48
N LEU A 416 -5.78 -17.50 21.12
CA LEU A 416 -6.07 -17.13 19.73
C LEU A 416 -4.83 -17.24 18.81
N ARG A 417 -3.66 -16.79 19.31
CA ARG A 417 -2.38 -16.92 18.60
C ARG A 417 -2.00 -18.38 18.37
N SER A 418 -2.11 -19.22 19.40
CA SER A 418 -1.81 -20.66 19.29
C SER A 418 -2.68 -21.36 18.24
N LEU A 419 -3.92 -20.91 18.05
CA LEU A 419 -4.80 -21.44 17.01
C LEU A 419 -4.39 -20.96 15.60
N SER A 420 -3.82 -19.75 15.50
CA SER A 420 -3.49 -19.12 14.23
C SER A 420 -2.21 -19.60 13.54
N THR A 421 -1.29 -20.25 14.28
CA THR A 421 -0.01 -20.72 13.72
C THR A 421 -0.17 -21.74 12.59
N ASN A 422 -1.36 -22.35 12.48
CA ASN A 422 -1.69 -23.34 11.45
C ASN A 422 -2.30 -22.70 10.19
N ILE A 423 -2.63 -21.40 10.22
CA ILE A 423 -3.39 -20.71 9.15
C ILE A 423 -2.53 -19.72 8.37
N VAL A 424 -1.46 -19.19 8.95
CA VAL A 424 -0.56 -18.27 8.24
C VAL A 424 0.76 -19.02 7.99
N PRO A 425 0.96 -19.65 6.80
CA PRO A 425 2.27 -20.20 6.49
C PRO A 425 3.30 -19.06 6.50
N ALA A 426 4.51 -19.33 7.00
CA ALA A 426 5.55 -18.30 7.13
C ALA A 426 5.83 -17.51 5.83
N MET A 427 5.59 -18.13 4.67
CA MET A 427 5.71 -17.53 3.34
C MET A 427 4.72 -16.38 3.07
N TRP A 428 3.59 -16.34 3.78
CA TRP A 428 2.51 -15.37 3.60
C TRP A 428 2.35 -14.41 4.79
N SER A 429 3.29 -14.46 5.74
CA SER A 429 3.29 -13.53 6.87
C SER A 429 3.63 -12.12 6.39
N SER A 430 2.61 -11.25 6.33
CA SER A 430 2.84 -9.79 6.33
C SER A 430 3.16 -9.36 7.76
N ALA A 431 3.96 -8.32 7.94
CA ALA A 431 4.25 -7.82 9.29
C ALA A 431 2.98 -7.33 10.04
N LEU A 432 1.85 -7.08 9.34
CA LEU A 432 0.54 -6.83 9.95
C LEU A 432 -0.15 -8.11 10.47
N SER A 433 0.19 -9.27 9.90
CA SER A 433 -0.27 -10.58 10.35
C SER A 433 0.55 -11.13 11.53
N GLU A 434 1.64 -10.46 11.90
CA GLU A 434 2.41 -10.82 13.09
C GLU A 434 1.63 -10.46 14.35
N THR A 435 1.62 -11.40 15.28
CA THR A 435 0.88 -11.25 16.53
C THR A 435 1.51 -10.18 17.45
N SER A 436 2.81 -9.91 17.27
CA SER A 436 3.54 -8.81 17.89
C SER A 436 3.33 -7.45 17.23
N ALA A 437 2.59 -7.37 16.11
CA ALA A 437 2.36 -6.12 15.42
C ALA A 437 1.65 -5.11 16.34
N PRO A 438 2.10 -3.85 16.36
CA PRO A 438 1.43 -2.81 17.11
C PRO A 438 0.01 -2.57 16.57
N GLY A 439 -0.87 -2.02 17.42
CA GLY A 439 -2.17 -1.55 16.97
C GLY A 439 -2.03 -0.46 15.90
N LEU A 440 -3.02 -0.38 15.00
CA LEU A 440 -3.09 0.61 13.95
C LEU A 440 -3.12 2.02 14.54
N ARG A 441 -2.50 2.97 13.84
CA ARG A 441 -2.38 4.38 14.26
C ARG A 441 -3.02 5.29 13.20
N PRO A 442 -3.57 6.45 13.61
CA PRO A 442 -4.01 7.46 12.64
C PRO A 442 -2.90 7.80 11.64
N GLY A 443 -3.24 7.83 10.35
CA GLY A 443 -2.28 8.00 9.26
C GLY A 443 -1.73 6.69 8.68
N ASN A 444 -2.01 5.52 9.29
CA ASN A 444 -1.81 4.26 8.59
C ASN A 444 -2.76 4.18 7.39
N VAL A 445 -2.23 3.70 6.26
CA VAL A 445 -3.01 3.27 5.11
C VAL A 445 -2.80 1.77 4.94
N VAL A 446 -3.88 1.00 4.87
CA VAL A 446 -3.88 -0.46 4.77
C VAL A 446 -4.94 -0.94 3.78
N THR A 447 -4.70 -2.08 3.13
CA THR A 447 -5.71 -2.78 2.33
C THR A 447 -6.61 -3.65 3.23
N CYS A 448 -7.85 -3.90 2.78
CA CYS A 448 -8.73 -4.94 3.32
C CYS A 448 -9.33 -5.73 2.17
N GLU A 449 -8.74 -6.90 1.91
CA GLU A 449 -8.84 -7.68 0.68
C GLU A 449 -9.20 -9.17 0.91
N PRO A 450 -10.22 -9.52 1.70
CA PRO A 450 -10.58 -10.93 1.85
C PRO A 450 -10.92 -11.56 0.49
N GLY A 451 -10.65 -12.86 0.37
CA GLY A 451 -11.00 -13.62 -0.82
C GLY A 451 -11.24 -15.10 -0.56
N ILE A 452 -12.03 -15.71 -1.44
CA ILE A 452 -12.30 -17.15 -1.47
C ILE A 452 -11.97 -17.67 -2.87
N TYR A 453 -11.13 -18.70 -2.94
CA TYR A 453 -10.57 -19.24 -4.17
C TYR A 453 -10.74 -20.75 -4.25
N PHE A 454 -11.03 -21.23 -5.44
CA PHE A 454 -11.19 -22.63 -5.81
C PHE A 454 -10.04 -23.03 -6.74
N ASN A 455 -8.83 -23.05 -6.19
CA ASN A 455 -7.63 -23.40 -6.96
C ASN A 455 -7.50 -24.93 -7.04
N ARG A 456 -7.80 -25.50 -8.21
CA ARG A 456 -7.81 -26.96 -8.42
C ARG A 456 -6.47 -27.60 -8.06
N GLU A 457 -5.37 -27.02 -8.56
CA GLU A 457 -4.02 -27.55 -8.36
C GLU A 457 -3.69 -27.59 -6.86
N ALA A 458 -3.90 -26.49 -6.13
CA ALA A 458 -3.62 -26.46 -4.69
C ALA A 458 -4.49 -27.46 -3.92
N LEU A 459 -5.78 -27.54 -4.24
CA LEU A 459 -6.72 -28.47 -3.61
C LEU A 459 -6.31 -29.93 -3.86
N GLU A 460 -6.02 -30.31 -5.09
CA GLU A 460 -5.71 -31.69 -5.48
C GLU A 460 -4.31 -32.13 -5.07
N THR A 461 -3.34 -31.21 -4.95
CA THR A 461 -1.95 -31.54 -4.61
C THR A 461 -1.65 -31.44 -3.11
N VAL A 462 -2.31 -30.54 -2.37
CA VAL A 462 -1.98 -30.25 -0.96
C VAL A 462 -3.11 -30.67 -0.01
N PHE A 463 -4.34 -30.22 -0.27
CA PHE A 463 -5.40 -30.31 0.75
C PHE A 463 -6.20 -31.62 0.69
N LEU A 464 -6.67 -32.02 -0.48
CA LEU A 464 -7.48 -33.24 -0.64
C LEU A 464 -6.71 -34.56 -0.40
N PRO A 465 -5.39 -34.64 -0.62
CA PRO A 465 -4.59 -35.80 -0.19
C PRO A 465 -4.27 -35.82 1.31
N SER A 466 -4.33 -34.68 2.01
CA SER A 466 -4.04 -34.59 3.44
C SER A 466 -5.16 -35.24 4.25
N PRO A 467 -4.87 -36.22 5.15
CA PRO A 467 -5.89 -36.81 6.01
C PRO A 467 -6.51 -35.81 6.99
N VAL A 468 -5.79 -34.71 7.31
CA VAL A 468 -6.28 -33.65 8.19
C VAL A 468 -7.31 -32.77 7.47
N HIS A 469 -7.00 -32.30 6.27
CA HIS A 469 -7.86 -31.33 5.58
C HIS A 469 -9.02 -32.02 4.84
N SER A 470 -8.77 -33.19 4.26
CA SER A 470 -9.78 -33.92 3.46
C SER A 470 -10.97 -34.41 4.27
N GLU A 471 -10.82 -34.57 5.59
CA GLU A 471 -11.91 -34.90 6.51
C GLU A 471 -13.01 -33.82 6.52
N TYR A 472 -12.59 -32.56 6.35
CA TYR A 472 -13.46 -31.40 6.45
C TYR A 472 -13.95 -30.85 5.10
N ILE A 473 -13.44 -31.34 3.96
CA ILE A 473 -13.76 -30.79 2.62
C ILE A 473 -14.68 -31.73 1.83
N ASN A 474 -15.89 -31.26 1.53
CA ASN A 474 -16.87 -32.02 0.77
C ASN A 474 -16.56 -31.94 -0.73
N LYS A 475 -15.83 -32.94 -1.25
CA LYS A 475 -15.41 -33.01 -2.66
C LYS A 475 -16.59 -32.90 -3.64
N THR A 476 -17.75 -33.50 -3.31
CA THR A 476 -18.92 -33.47 -4.19
C THR A 476 -19.54 -32.08 -4.28
N VAL A 477 -19.63 -31.37 -3.15
CA VAL A 477 -20.14 -29.99 -3.14
C VAL A 477 -19.14 -29.04 -3.78
N LEU A 478 -17.84 -29.21 -3.48
CA LEU A 478 -16.74 -28.41 -4.00
C LEU A 478 -16.74 -28.28 -5.53
N GLU A 479 -16.97 -29.38 -6.25
CA GLU A 479 -16.96 -29.39 -7.72
C GLU A 479 -17.98 -28.41 -8.35
N ARG A 480 -19.07 -28.09 -7.65
CA ARG A 480 -20.06 -27.10 -8.11
C ARG A 480 -19.52 -25.66 -8.11
N PHE A 481 -18.54 -25.39 -7.26
CA PHE A 481 -17.94 -24.06 -7.07
C PHE A 481 -16.66 -23.86 -7.88
N MET A 482 -16.04 -24.92 -8.40
CA MET A 482 -14.82 -24.82 -9.22
C MET A 482 -14.91 -23.83 -10.38
N PRO A 483 -16.04 -23.69 -11.11
CA PRO A 483 -16.17 -22.69 -12.19
C PRO A 483 -16.15 -21.23 -11.72
N VAL A 484 -16.37 -20.97 -10.42
CA VAL A 484 -16.27 -19.61 -9.85
C VAL A 484 -14.83 -19.10 -9.97
N GLY A 485 -13.85 -20.01 -9.83
CA GLY A 485 -12.43 -19.68 -9.77
C GLY A 485 -12.08 -18.96 -8.47
N GLY A 486 -12.44 -17.70 -8.33
CA GLY A 486 -12.20 -16.95 -7.10
C GLY A 486 -12.94 -15.63 -7.05
N VAL A 487 -13.12 -15.13 -5.83
CA VAL A 487 -13.63 -13.80 -5.55
C VAL A 487 -12.70 -13.13 -4.56
N ARG A 488 -12.23 -11.93 -4.90
CA ARG A 488 -11.59 -10.98 -3.97
C ARG A 488 -12.29 -9.63 -4.06
N ILE A 489 -12.43 -8.96 -2.92
CA ILE A 489 -12.94 -7.59 -2.84
C ILE A 489 -12.00 -6.82 -1.94
N GLU A 490 -11.42 -5.75 -2.46
CA GLU A 490 -10.36 -5.02 -1.78
C GLU A 490 -10.61 -3.52 -1.80
N ASP A 491 -10.40 -2.89 -0.65
CA ASP A 491 -10.45 -1.44 -0.51
C ASP A 491 -9.24 -0.94 0.30
N ASP A 492 -8.77 0.25 -0.06
CA ASP A 492 -7.75 1.02 0.62
C ASP A 492 -8.35 1.85 1.75
N LEU A 493 -7.86 1.66 2.97
CA LEU A 493 -8.40 2.27 4.18
C LEU A 493 -7.36 3.16 4.85
N LEU A 494 -7.72 4.43 5.08
CA LEU A 494 -6.98 5.34 5.95
C LEU A 494 -7.49 5.22 7.37
N ILE A 495 -6.62 4.86 8.31
CA ILE A 495 -6.95 4.89 9.74
C ILE A 495 -6.97 6.35 10.19
N THR A 496 -8.07 6.78 10.79
CA THR A 496 -8.28 8.13 11.30
C THR A 496 -8.24 8.13 12.83
N LYS A 497 -8.43 9.30 13.44
CA LYS A 497 -8.47 9.42 14.91
C LYS A 497 -9.69 8.74 15.54
N ASP A 498 -10.76 8.56 14.76
CA ASP A 498 -12.07 8.11 15.24
C ASP A 498 -12.53 6.80 14.57
N GLY A 499 -11.70 6.19 13.71
CA GLY A 499 -12.04 4.98 12.97
C GLY A 499 -11.19 4.82 11.71
N TRP A 500 -11.85 4.65 10.57
CA TRP A 500 -11.23 4.57 9.24
C TRP A 500 -12.04 5.34 8.20
N GLU A 501 -11.37 5.73 7.11
CA GLU A 501 -11.95 6.30 5.89
C GLU A 501 -11.61 5.35 4.73
N ASN A 502 -12.61 4.92 3.97
CA ASN A 502 -12.39 4.15 2.75
C ASN A 502 -12.03 5.10 1.61
N LEU A 503 -10.80 4.99 1.11
CA LEU A 503 -10.26 5.81 0.03
C LEU A 503 -10.71 5.30 -1.35
N THR A 504 -11.11 4.04 -1.44
CA THR A 504 -11.51 3.39 -2.69
C THR A 504 -12.95 3.73 -3.05
N THR A 505 -13.11 4.48 -4.14
CA THR A 505 -14.43 4.85 -4.68
C THR A 505 -14.90 3.96 -5.83
N ALA A 506 -14.09 2.97 -6.24
CA ALA A 506 -14.43 2.06 -7.34
C ALA A 506 -15.72 1.29 -7.02
N ALA A 507 -16.67 1.27 -7.95
CA ALA A 507 -17.94 0.58 -7.74
C ALA A 507 -17.75 -0.93 -7.46
N LYS A 508 -18.50 -1.46 -6.49
CA LYS A 508 -18.63 -2.91 -6.19
C LYS A 508 -20.09 -3.34 -6.10
N GLY A 509 -20.33 -4.64 -6.12
CA GLY A 509 -21.65 -5.25 -5.98
C GLY A 509 -22.64 -4.69 -7.01
N GLU A 510 -23.84 -4.35 -6.55
CA GLU A 510 -24.91 -3.87 -7.43
C GLU A 510 -24.52 -2.59 -8.20
N ALA A 511 -23.74 -1.68 -7.60
CA ALA A 511 -23.29 -0.48 -8.30
C ALA A 511 -22.44 -0.82 -9.53
N ALA A 512 -21.54 -1.81 -9.41
CA ALA A 512 -20.74 -2.30 -10.53
C ALA A 512 -21.61 -2.99 -11.59
N LEU A 513 -22.59 -3.80 -11.16
CA LEU A 513 -23.49 -4.47 -12.10
C LEU A 513 -24.35 -3.49 -12.89
N ARG A 514 -24.83 -2.41 -12.26
CA ARG A 514 -25.57 -1.34 -12.96
C ARG A 514 -24.73 -0.69 -14.06
N MET A 515 -23.43 -0.48 -13.82
CA MET A 515 -22.50 0.03 -14.85
C MET A 515 -22.33 -0.95 -16.01
N ILE A 516 -22.16 -2.25 -15.74
CA ILE A 516 -22.03 -3.28 -16.79
C ILE A 516 -23.32 -3.41 -17.62
N ARG A 517 -24.48 -3.16 -17.01
CA ARG A 517 -25.79 -3.18 -17.69
C ARG A 517 -26.12 -1.86 -18.40
N GLY A 518 -25.30 -0.82 -18.24
CA GLY A 518 -25.52 0.50 -18.85
C GLY A 518 -26.66 1.29 -18.21
N GLU A 519 -26.95 1.03 -16.94
CA GLU A 519 -28.02 1.70 -16.18
C GLU A 519 -27.57 3.00 -15.49
N VAL A 520 -26.25 3.25 -15.46
CA VAL A 520 -25.59 4.45 -14.89
C VAL A 520 -24.34 4.84 -15.66
#